data_AF-A0A962FWP9-F1
#
_entry.id   AF-A0A962FWP9-F1
#
_cell.length_a   1.000
_cell.length_b   1.000
_cell.length_c   1.000
_cell.angle_alpha   90.00
_cell.angle_beta   90.00
_cell.angle_gamma   90.00
#
_symmetry.space_group_name_H-M   'P 1'
#
loop_
_entity.id
_entity.type
_entity.pdbx_description
1 polymer ?
#
loop_
_entity_poly.entity_id
_entity_poly.type
_entity_poly.pdbx_seq_one_letter_code
_entity_poly.pdbx_strand_id
1 'polypeptide(L)' 'KLQVFREVRGSEGYMSVHPRTQYFGLGKHDKADIEIRWPDGSTQKLKGLEANRVHVIAYPGGDKAAP' A
#
# COMPACT_ATOMS: atom_id res chain seq x y z
N LYS A 1 20.47 1.19 0.25
CA LYS A 1 19.09 1.63 0.59
C LYS A 1 18.16 1.08 -0.49
N LEU A 2 17.32 0.10 -0.17
CA LEU A 2 16.37 -0.47 -1.12
C LEU A 2 15.13 0.44 -1.15
N GLN A 3 14.76 0.93 -2.33
CA GLN A 3 13.55 1.71 -2.54
C GLN A 3 12.77 1.08 -3.69
N VAL A 4 11.49 0.80 -3.45
CA VAL A 4 10.62 0.15 -4.42
C VAL A 4 9.37 0.99 -4.58
N PHE A 5 8.98 1.25 -5.82
CA PHE A 5 7.75 1.93 -6.17
C PHE A 5 6.77 0.95 -6.82
N ARG A 6 5.49 1.10 -6.47
CA ARG A 6 4.36 0.38 -7.08
C ARG A 6 3.24 1.37 -7.27
N GLU A 7 2.61 1.31 -8.43
CA GLU A 7 1.40 2.06 -8.73
C GLU A 7 0.23 1.07 -8.76
N VAL A 8 -0.85 1.41 -8.04
CA VAL A 8 -2.09 0.63 -8.06
C VAL A 8 -3.13 1.47 -8.78
N ARG A 9 -3.53 1.02 -9.97
CA ARG A 9 -4.62 1.63 -10.74
C ARG A 9 -5.90 0.82 -10.57
N GLY A 10 -7.04 1.44 -10.89
CA GLY A 10 -8.33 0.75 -10.91
C GLY A 10 -8.47 -0.16 -12.13
N SER A 11 -9.59 -0.03 -12.83
CA SER A 11 -9.83 -0.74 -14.09
C SER A 11 -8.87 -0.24 -15.17
N GLU A 12 -8.00 -1.11 -15.69
CA GLU A 12 -7.12 -0.81 -16.83
C GLU A 12 -7.67 -1.32 -18.18
N GLY A 13 -8.83 -2.02 -18.17
CA GLY A 13 -9.55 -2.50 -19.36
C GLY A 13 -10.90 -3.11 -18.99
N TYR A 14 -11.64 -3.68 -19.95
CA TYR A 14 -12.89 -4.41 -19.65
C TYR A 14 -12.57 -5.61 -18.74
N MET A 15 -12.99 -5.55 -17.47
CA MET A 15 -12.80 -6.55 -16.42
C MET A 15 -11.36 -6.80 -15.92
N SER A 16 -10.39 -5.95 -16.25
CA SER A 16 -9.02 -6.04 -15.72
C SER A 16 -8.78 -5.00 -14.63
N VAL A 17 -8.55 -5.45 -13.40
CA VAL A 17 -8.27 -4.59 -12.23
C VAL A 17 -6.94 -4.97 -11.61
N HIS A 18 -6.14 -3.98 -11.16
CA HIS A 18 -4.97 -4.31 -10.35
C HIS A 18 -5.38 -4.82 -8.98
N PRO A 19 -4.67 -5.83 -8.44
CA PRO A 19 -4.88 -6.24 -7.07
C PRO A 19 -4.49 -5.12 -6.11
N ARG A 20 -5.34 -4.86 -5.11
CA ARG A 20 -5.04 -3.91 -4.02
C ARG A 20 -3.90 -4.39 -3.12
N THR A 21 -3.63 -5.70 -3.12
CA THR A 21 -2.51 -6.31 -2.39
C THR A 21 -1.21 -6.12 -3.16
N GLN A 22 -0.22 -5.49 -2.52
CA GLN A 22 1.08 -5.23 -3.09
C GLN A 22 2.17 -6.00 -2.34
N TYR A 23 3.01 -6.71 -3.09
CA TYR A 23 4.13 -7.47 -2.54
C TYR A 23 5.44 -6.74 -2.80
N PHE A 24 6.20 -6.50 -1.74
CA PHE A 24 7.51 -5.86 -1.78
C PHE A 24 8.57 -6.84 -1.30
N GLY A 25 9.52 -7.18 -2.19
CA GLY A 25 10.67 -7.99 -1.81
C GLY A 25 11.65 -7.15 -0.99
N LEU A 26 11.81 -7.47 0.30
CA LEU A 26 12.67 -6.73 1.23
C LEU A 26 14.08 -7.33 1.37
N GLY A 27 14.38 -8.45 0.70
CA GLY A 27 15.68 -9.11 0.81
C GLY A 27 15.98 -9.56 2.24
N LYS A 28 17.06 -9.04 2.83
CA LYS A 28 17.49 -9.34 4.21
C LYS A 28 16.91 -8.37 5.26
N HIS A 29 16.08 -7.40 4.85
CA HIS A 29 15.49 -6.43 5.76
C HIS A 29 14.26 -7.01 6.48
N ASP A 30 14.20 -6.81 7.79
CA ASP A 30 13.12 -7.25 8.68
C ASP A 30 12.01 -6.20 8.82
N LYS A 31 12.27 -4.94 8.49
CA LYS A 31 11.31 -3.84 8.55
C LYS A 31 11.34 -2.95 7.32
N ALA A 32 10.22 -2.29 7.05
CA ALA A 32 10.07 -1.32 5.99
C ALA A 32 9.28 -0.08 6.41
N ASP A 33 9.65 1.05 5.84
CA ASP A 33 8.85 2.28 5.86
C ASP A 33 8.11 2.39 4.52
N ILE A 34 6.83 2.75 4.57
CA ILE A 34 5.95 2.87 3.39
C ILE A 34 5.34 4.27 3.35
N GLU A 35 5.38 4.89 2.17
CA GLU A 35 4.61 6.10 1.85
C GLU A 35 3.56 5.73 0.80
N ILE A 36 2.29 6.00 1.09
CA ILE A 36 1.16 5.80 0.19
C ILE A 36 0.66 7.18 -0.23
N ARG A 37 0.53 7.39 -1.54
CA ARG A 37 -0.14 8.55 -2.12
C ARG A 37 -1.51 8.12 -2.60
N TRP A 38 -2.55 8.70 -2.02
CA TRP A 38 -3.92 8.36 -2.32
C TRP A 38 -4.45 9.18 -3.51
N PRO A 39 -5.52 8.74 -4.18
CA PRO A 39 -6.08 9.44 -5.36
C PRO A 39 -6.58 10.87 -5.07
N ASP A 40 -6.94 11.15 -3.82
CA ASP A 40 -7.36 12.50 -3.36
C ASP A 40 -6.18 13.47 -3.19
N GLY A 41 -4.95 12.99 -3.40
CA GLY A 41 -3.71 13.75 -3.20
C GLY A 41 -3.15 13.66 -1.77
N SER A 42 -3.86 13.02 -0.83
CA SER A 42 -3.34 12.83 0.52
C SER A 42 -2.20 11.82 0.56
N THR A 43 -1.35 11.92 1.58
CA THR A 43 -0.22 11.02 1.77
C THR A 43 -0.27 10.39 3.16
N GLN A 44 -0.13 9.06 3.23
CA GLN A 44 -0.04 8.32 4.48
C GLN A 44 1.34 7.68 4.61
N LYS A 45 1.99 7.89 5.75
CA LYS A 45 3.31 7.34 6.05
C LYS A 45 3.19 6.33 7.18
N LEU A 46 3.73 5.14 6.95
CA LEU A 46 3.79 4.04 7.92
C LEU A 46 5.26 3.70 8.11
N LYS A 47 5.70 3.57 9.37
CA LYS A 47 7.11 3.31 9.69
C LYS A 47 7.26 2.00 10.44
N GLY A 48 8.39 1.32 10.21
CA GLY A 48 8.76 0.13 10.96
C GLY A 48 7.80 -1.05 10.79
N LEU A 49 7.17 -1.19 9.62
CA LEU A 49 6.31 -2.34 9.34
C LEU A 49 7.14 -3.60 9.25
N GLU A 50 6.76 -4.61 10.04
CA GLU A 50 7.44 -5.91 10.07
C GLU A 50 7.29 -6.63 8.71
N ALA A 51 8.40 -7.20 8.22
CA ALA A 51 8.46 -8.05 7.05
C ALA A 51 7.71 -9.38 7.27
N ASN A 52 7.45 -10.11 6.19
CA ASN A 52 6.78 -11.42 6.19
C ASN A 52 5.38 -11.41 6.84
N ARG A 53 4.68 -10.27 6.76
CA ARG A 53 3.32 -10.11 7.27
C ARG A 53 2.46 -9.35 6.26
N VAL A 54 1.15 -9.60 6.32
CA VAL A 54 0.15 -8.83 5.57
C VAL A 54 -0.33 -7.70 6.47
N HIS A 55 -0.17 -6.46 6.00
CA HIS A 55 -0.67 -5.26 6.68
C HIS A 55 -1.88 -4.74 5.93
N VAL A 56 -3.04 -4.68 6.60
CA VAL A 56 -4.25 -4.06 6.05
C VAL A 56 -4.22 -2.58 6.38
N ILE A 57 -4.23 -1.74 5.35
CA ILE A 57 -4.09 -0.29 5.49
C ILE A 57 -5.37 0.36 4.97
N ALA A 58 -6.08 1.03 5.89
CA ALA A 58 -7.27 1.80 5.55
C ALA A 58 -6.87 3.20 5.06
N TYR A 59 -7.59 3.69 4.05
CA TYR A 59 -7.50 5.07 3.60
C TYR A 59 -8.03 6.00 4.71
N PRO A 60 -7.25 6.99 5.18
CA PRO A 60 -7.63 7.84 6.31
C PRO A 60 -8.82 8.76 6.03
N GLY A 61 -9.11 9.08 4.76
CA GLY A 61 -10.25 9.93 4.38
C GLY A 61 -11.51 9.14 4.00
N GLY A 62 -11.50 7.80 4.13
CA GLY A 62 -12.62 6.93 3.82
C GLY A 62 -13.46 6.66 5.06
N ASP A 63 -14.79 6.62 4.87
CA ASP A 63 -15.84 6.63 5.87
C ASP A 63 -15.49 6.10 7.27
N LYS A 64 -15.86 6.94 8.25
CA LYS A 64 -16.17 6.56 9.63
C LYS A 64 -17.41 5.65 9.65
N ALA A 65 -17.33 4.46 9.06
CA ALA A 65 -18.37 3.44 9.12
C ALA A 65 -17.85 2.08 8.66
N ALA A 66 -17.50 1.22 9.61
CA ALA A 66 -18.27 -0.02 9.82
C ALA A 66 -17.90 -0.64 11.19
N PRO A 67 -18.88 -1.18 11.93
CA PRO A 67 -18.69 -1.94 13.17
C PRO A 67 -17.97 -3.29 12.96
#